data_AF-A0A399Z7J3-F1
#
_entry.id   AF-A0A399Z7J3-F1
#
_cell.length_a   1.000
_cell.length_b   1.000
_cell.length_c   1.000
_cell.angle_alpha   90.00
_cell.angle_beta   90.00
_cell.angle_gamma   90.00
#
_symmetry.space_group_name_H-M   'P 1'
#
loop_
_entity.id
_entity.type
_entity.pdbx_description
1 polymer ?
#
loop_
_entity_poly.entity_id
_entity_poly.type
_entity_poly.pdbx_seq_one_letter_code
_entity_poly.pdbx_strand_id
1 'polypeptide(L)'
;MNLTDHEKNEILKLIEKGKPLPDKYRFLLFDDKREVELIWNGKTNEVTNIVLPFQVIEQVDEPRAEKLADSALQMDLFDTRGRQKSGWTNKLIWGDNKLILSSLKNGAMREEIEKNGGIKLIYIDPPFDVGADFSMDIEIGDPASGTSDTFTKRPNVLEELAYRDTWGKGADSFIAMIYERLILMRDLLAEDGSIYVHCDWRVSSYLRLVLTEIFGENGFVNEIIWRRRGGALNNFKSLGAITDTILLYRKSDNAFFNPLKSKDSEEAKQYIKERFVYDDGDGRLYSRDPITNPSSTPTQSLIYEYKGYKPPAKGWAFSLETMKKWDADGKLYFPPDKTQRIRTIPSPIRR
;
A
#
# COMPACT_ATOMS: atom_id res chain seq x y z
N MET A 1 -30.39 8.90 -21.72
CA MET A 1 -30.00 8.29 -23.02
C MET A 1 -30.17 9.29 -24.14
N ASN A 2 -29.08 9.74 -24.73
CA ASN A 2 -29.06 10.60 -25.92
C ASN A 2 -28.81 9.72 -27.16
N LEU A 3 -29.85 9.05 -27.65
CA LEU A 3 -29.76 8.17 -28.83
C LEU A 3 -30.75 8.65 -29.90
N THR A 4 -30.29 8.73 -31.15
CA THR A 4 -31.15 8.93 -32.31
C THR A 4 -32.02 7.71 -32.56
N ASP A 5 -33.14 7.87 -33.26
CA ASP A 5 -34.03 6.74 -33.56
C ASP A 5 -33.39 5.70 -34.48
N HIS A 6 -32.40 6.10 -35.28
CA HIS A 6 -31.59 5.16 -36.05
C HIS A 6 -30.75 4.26 -35.15
N GLU A 7 -30.04 4.84 -34.18
CA GLU A 7 -29.19 4.11 -33.24
C GLU A 7 -30.00 3.17 -32.34
N LYS A 8 -31.18 3.59 -31.87
CA LYS A 8 -32.10 2.71 -31.13
C LYS A 8 -32.48 1.47 -31.94
N ASN A 9 -32.85 1.67 -33.21
CA ASN A 9 -33.23 0.57 -34.11
C ASN A 9 -32.05 -0.35 -34.47
N GLU A 10 -30.84 0.20 -34.58
CA GLU A 10 -29.62 -0.59 -34.80
C GLU A 10 -29.31 -1.47 -33.58
N ILE A 11 -29.36 -0.89 -32.37
CA ILE A 11 -29.15 -1.61 -31.11
C ILE A 11 -30.17 -2.75 -30.95
N LEU A 12 -31.47 -2.48 -31.18
CA LEU A 12 -32.52 -3.50 -31.11
C LEU A 12 -32.26 -4.67 -32.06
N LYS A 13 -31.90 -4.38 -33.33
CA LYS A 13 -31.58 -5.42 -34.32
C LYS A 13 -30.37 -6.27 -33.94
N LEU A 14 -29.37 -5.68 -33.27
CA LEU A 14 -28.20 -6.42 -32.80
C LEU A 14 -28.57 -7.34 -31.64
N ILE A 15 -29.37 -6.84 -30.69
CA ILE A 15 -29.87 -7.62 -29.54
C ILE A 15 -30.74 -8.79 -30.03
N GLU A 16 -31.70 -8.54 -30.93
CA GLU A 16 -32.57 -9.58 -31.50
C GLU A 16 -31.78 -10.67 -32.25
N LYS A 17 -30.67 -10.30 -32.88
CA LYS A 17 -29.78 -11.23 -33.59
C LYS A 17 -28.74 -11.89 -32.68
N GLY A 18 -28.76 -11.61 -31.38
CA GLY A 18 -27.76 -12.09 -30.41
C GLY A 18 -26.33 -11.64 -30.74
N LYS A 19 -26.17 -10.49 -31.41
CA LYS A 19 -24.86 -9.92 -31.77
C LYS A 19 -24.39 -8.93 -30.70
N PRO A 20 -23.06 -8.84 -30.46
CA PRO A 20 -22.51 -7.86 -29.53
C PRO A 20 -22.79 -6.43 -30.01
N LEU A 21 -23.00 -5.53 -29.05
CA LEU A 21 -23.17 -4.10 -29.32
C LEU A 21 -21.79 -3.45 -29.57
N PRO A 22 -21.65 -2.59 -30.59
CA PRO A 22 -20.45 -1.78 -30.80
C PRO A 22 -20.10 -0.86 -29.62
N ASP A 23 -18.81 -0.68 -29.33
CA ASP A 23 -18.31 0.12 -28.20
C ASP A 23 -18.80 1.58 -28.20
N LYS A 24 -19.07 2.15 -29.38
CA LYS A 24 -19.60 3.52 -29.52
C LYS A 24 -20.90 3.76 -28.72
N TYR A 25 -21.68 2.71 -28.46
CA TYR A 25 -22.94 2.83 -27.72
C TYR A 25 -22.76 2.87 -26.20
N ARG A 26 -21.59 2.52 -25.67
CA ARG A 26 -21.34 2.46 -24.22
C ARG A 26 -21.65 3.80 -23.54
N PHE A 27 -21.05 4.89 -24.01
CA PHE A 27 -21.24 6.23 -23.44
C PHE A 27 -22.59 6.89 -23.78
N LEU A 28 -23.35 6.30 -24.72
CA LEU A 28 -24.68 6.80 -25.11
C LEU A 28 -25.81 6.12 -24.32
N LEU A 29 -25.57 4.87 -23.91
CA LEU A 29 -26.53 4.05 -23.16
C LEU A 29 -26.52 4.33 -21.66
N PHE A 30 -25.36 4.65 -21.08
CA PHE A 30 -25.20 4.85 -19.63
C PHE A 30 -24.98 6.34 -19.30
N ASP A 31 -25.63 6.82 -18.23
CA ASP A 31 -25.58 8.23 -17.79
C ASP A 31 -24.26 8.61 -17.09
N ASP A 32 -23.42 7.61 -16.80
CA ASP A 32 -22.20 7.75 -16.00
C ASP A 32 -21.06 8.37 -16.84
N LYS A 33 -20.75 9.64 -16.54
CA LYS A 33 -19.64 10.42 -17.13
C LYS A 33 -18.28 10.04 -16.52
N ARG A 34 -17.89 8.78 -16.59
CA ARG A 34 -16.51 8.40 -16.25
C ARG A 34 -15.63 8.61 -17.47
N GLU A 35 -14.71 9.57 -17.40
CA GLU A 35 -13.88 9.95 -18.56
C GLU A 35 -12.78 8.92 -18.87
N VAL A 36 -12.34 8.13 -17.88
CA VAL A 36 -11.35 7.04 -18.06
C VAL A 36 -11.72 5.85 -17.17
N GLU A 37 -11.81 4.64 -17.76
CA GLU A 37 -12.14 3.40 -17.05
C GLU A 37 -11.27 2.24 -17.56
N LEU A 38 -10.79 1.40 -16.65
CA LEU A 38 -10.20 0.10 -17.01
C LEU A 38 -11.33 -0.93 -17.22
N ILE A 39 -11.41 -1.53 -18.40
CA ILE A 39 -12.47 -2.47 -18.78
C ILE A 39 -11.85 -3.82 -19.11
N TRP A 40 -12.51 -4.91 -18.71
CA TRP A 40 -12.21 -6.28 -19.09
C TRP A 40 -13.51 -7.09 -19.23
N ASN A 41 -13.44 -8.24 -19.89
CA ASN A 41 -14.61 -9.08 -20.08
C ASN A 41 -15.13 -9.63 -18.74
N GLY A 42 -16.43 -9.49 -18.49
CA GLY A 42 -17.05 -9.93 -17.24
C GLY A 42 -16.83 -9.00 -16.05
N LYS A 43 -16.29 -7.78 -16.24
CA LYS A 43 -16.25 -6.76 -15.18
C LYS A 43 -17.66 -6.51 -14.65
N THR A 44 -17.84 -6.74 -13.35
CA THR A 44 -19.10 -6.51 -12.63
C THR A 44 -18.80 -5.88 -11.28
N ASN A 45 -19.73 -5.06 -10.79
CA ASN A 45 -19.71 -4.54 -9.43
C ASN A 45 -20.49 -5.44 -8.46
N GLU A 46 -21.04 -6.55 -8.96
CA GLU A 46 -21.64 -7.57 -8.11
C GLU A 46 -20.55 -8.28 -7.32
N VAL A 47 -20.78 -8.37 -6.01
CA VAL A 47 -19.84 -8.97 -5.06
C VAL A 47 -20.49 -10.16 -4.39
N THR A 48 -19.74 -11.25 -4.26
CA THR A 48 -20.18 -12.45 -3.53
C THR A 48 -20.68 -12.07 -2.13
N ASN A 49 -21.89 -12.53 -1.80
CA ASN A 49 -22.52 -12.35 -0.49
C ASN A 49 -22.90 -13.72 0.09
N ILE A 50 -21.91 -14.40 0.66
CA ILE A 50 -22.06 -15.73 1.26
C ILE A 50 -21.56 -15.65 2.70
N VAL A 51 -22.32 -16.24 3.62
CA VAL A 51 -21.93 -16.43 5.02
C VAL A 51 -21.64 -17.90 5.23
N LEU A 52 -20.39 -18.21 5.57
CA LEU A 52 -19.94 -19.57 5.88
C LEU A 52 -19.72 -19.72 7.39
N PRO A 53 -20.05 -20.87 7.99
CA PRO A 53 -19.59 -21.18 9.33
C PRO A 53 -18.07 -21.30 9.31
N PHE A 54 -17.39 -20.52 10.14
CA PHE A 54 -15.94 -20.60 10.27
C PHE A 54 -15.57 -21.80 11.14
N GLN A 55 -14.82 -22.73 10.59
CA GLN A 55 -14.01 -23.63 11.42
C GLN A 55 -12.76 -22.86 11.83
N VAL A 56 -12.71 -22.45 13.09
CA VAL A 56 -11.49 -21.88 13.69
C VAL A 56 -10.55 -23.05 13.93
N ILE A 57 -9.45 -23.10 13.18
CA ILE A 57 -8.50 -24.23 13.23
C ILE A 57 -7.52 -24.07 14.39
N GLU A 58 -7.10 -22.85 14.70
CA GLU A 58 -6.15 -22.58 15.78
C GLU A 58 -6.27 -21.13 16.29
N GLN A 59 -6.20 -20.95 17.62
CA GLN A 59 -5.98 -19.65 18.26
C GLN A 59 -4.49 -19.52 18.57
N VAL A 60 -3.79 -18.67 17.82
CA VAL A 60 -2.34 -18.48 17.95
C VAL A 60 -2.07 -17.27 18.84
N ASP A 61 -2.07 -17.48 20.15
CA ASP A 61 -1.98 -16.38 21.12
C ASP A 61 -0.52 -15.91 21.40
N GLU A 62 0.51 -16.57 20.86
CA GLU A 62 1.91 -16.14 21.03
C GLU A 62 2.73 -16.17 19.73
N PRO A 63 3.61 -15.17 19.48
CA PRO A 63 4.70 -15.32 18.53
C PRO A 63 5.68 -16.37 19.07
N ARG A 64 5.99 -17.41 18.28
CA ARG A 64 7.04 -18.38 18.65
C ARG A 64 8.33 -17.62 18.97
N ALA A 65 8.89 -17.85 20.16
CA ALA A 65 10.20 -17.33 20.51
C ALA A 65 11.24 -17.90 19.53
N GLU A 66 11.88 -17.04 18.71
CA GLU A 66 12.87 -17.45 17.71
C GLU A 66 14.20 -17.93 18.33
N LYS A 67 14.42 -17.75 19.64
CA LYS A 67 15.68 -18.11 20.31
C LYS A 67 15.47 -19.18 21.38
N LEU A 68 16.19 -20.30 21.21
CA LEU A 68 16.32 -21.41 22.18
C LEU A 68 16.80 -20.97 23.58
N ALA A 69 17.37 -19.77 23.72
CA ALA A 69 17.81 -19.23 25.01
C ALA A 69 16.65 -18.81 25.92
N ASP A 70 15.50 -18.45 25.36
CA ASP A 70 14.31 -18.04 26.14
C ASP A 70 13.46 -19.23 26.60
N SER A 71 13.69 -20.42 26.03
CA SER A 71 12.98 -21.67 26.36
C SER A 71 13.58 -22.46 27.53
N ALA A 72 14.72 -22.05 28.09
CA ALA A 72 15.45 -22.84 29.09
C ALA A 72 14.93 -22.70 30.54
N LEU A 73 13.92 -21.86 30.78
CA LEU A 73 13.40 -21.58 32.13
C LEU A 73 11.87 -21.64 32.15
N GLN A 74 11.29 -22.85 32.09
CA GLN A 74 10.19 -23.25 33.00
C GLN A 74 9.64 -24.64 32.67
N MET A 75 10.08 -25.62 33.45
CA MET A 75 9.30 -26.81 33.75
C MET A 75 8.21 -26.45 34.77
N ASP A 76 7.13 -25.83 34.34
CA ASP A 76 5.92 -25.73 35.17
C ASP A 76 4.76 -26.43 34.45
N LEU A 77 4.18 -27.43 35.11
CA LEU A 77 3.20 -28.40 34.56
C LEU A 77 1.82 -27.79 34.27
N PHE A 78 1.67 -26.47 34.43
CA PHE A 78 0.50 -25.69 34.03
C PHE A 78 0.96 -24.33 33.48
N ASP A 79 1.41 -24.30 32.23
CA ASP A 79 1.69 -23.03 31.58
C ASP A 79 0.37 -22.27 31.33
N THR A 80 0.18 -21.20 32.08
CA THR A 80 -0.96 -20.29 31.97
C THR A 80 -0.61 -18.99 31.24
N ARG A 81 0.61 -18.91 30.70
CA ARG A 81 1.03 -17.84 29.79
C ARG A 81 0.48 -18.11 28.40
N GLY A 82 0.15 -17.04 27.69
CA GLY A 82 -0.34 -17.16 26.31
C GLY A 82 -1.81 -17.51 26.13
N ARG A 83 -2.68 -17.40 27.13
CA ARG A 83 -4.13 -17.33 26.85
C ARG A 83 -4.60 -15.90 26.99
N GLN A 84 -5.01 -15.30 25.87
CA GLN A 84 -5.71 -14.03 25.93
C GLN A 84 -7.09 -14.26 26.55
N LYS A 85 -7.17 -14.10 27.88
CA LYS A 85 -8.38 -14.39 28.69
C LYS A 85 -9.58 -13.50 28.34
N SER A 86 -9.35 -12.38 27.64
CA SER A 86 -10.39 -11.44 27.19
C SER A 86 -9.92 -10.60 26.00
N GLY A 87 -10.82 -10.32 25.05
CA GLY A 87 -10.57 -9.46 23.89
C GLY A 87 -10.31 -10.23 22.59
N TRP A 88 -9.78 -9.53 21.59
CA TRP A 88 -9.51 -10.08 20.26
C TRP A 88 -8.34 -11.08 20.27
N THR A 89 -8.58 -12.33 19.84
CA THR A 89 -7.53 -13.34 19.65
C THR A 89 -7.07 -13.40 18.19
N ASN A 90 -5.81 -13.76 17.95
CA ASN A 90 -5.34 -14.01 16.58
C ASN A 90 -6.09 -15.22 15.98
N LYS A 91 -6.39 -15.15 14.68
CA LYS A 91 -7.15 -16.19 13.98
C LYS A 91 -6.43 -16.61 12.71
N LEU A 92 -6.25 -17.92 12.53
CA LEU A 92 -5.86 -18.53 11.26
C LEU A 92 -7.10 -19.18 10.63
N ILE A 93 -7.46 -18.74 9.42
CA ILE A 93 -8.65 -19.20 8.69
C ILE A 93 -8.21 -19.86 7.39
N TRP A 94 -8.59 -21.12 7.21
CA TRP A 94 -8.30 -21.88 5.99
C TRP A 94 -9.51 -21.94 5.06
N GLY A 95 -9.29 -21.73 3.77
CA GLY A 95 -10.32 -21.79 2.74
C GLY A 95 -10.08 -20.81 1.59
N ASP A 96 -11.03 -20.72 0.66
CA ASP A 96 -10.98 -19.72 -0.41
C ASP A 96 -11.17 -18.31 0.18
N ASN A 97 -10.19 -17.44 -0.05
CA ASN A 97 -10.17 -16.08 0.49
C ASN A 97 -11.39 -15.25 0.08
N LYS A 98 -11.99 -15.44 -1.11
CA LYS A 98 -13.19 -14.69 -1.51
C LYS A 98 -14.37 -15.04 -0.61
N LEU A 99 -14.58 -16.32 -0.37
CA LEU A 99 -15.68 -16.79 0.48
C LEU A 99 -15.46 -16.40 1.94
N ILE A 100 -14.21 -16.48 2.41
CA ILE A 100 -13.81 -16.02 3.74
C ILE A 100 -14.07 -14.53 3.89
N LEU A 101 -13.60 -13.69 2.96
CA LEU A 101 -13.81 -12.24 3.01
C LEU A 101 -15.30 -11.88 2.97
N SER A 102 -16.09 -12.57 2.13
CA SER A 102 -17.54 -12.41 2.10
C SER A 102 -18.19 -12.77 3.43
N SER A 103 -17.77 -13.87 4.05
CA SER A 103 -18.29 -14.29 5.35
C SER A 103 -17.82 -13.39 6.51
N LEU A 104 -16.59 -12.86 6.46
CA LEU A 104 -16.11 -11.87 7.44
C LEU A 104 -16.88 -10.56 7.32
N LYS A 105 -17.29 -10.20 6.09
CA LYS A 105 -18.06 -8.98 5.83
C LYS A 105 -19.49 -9.10 6.32
N ASN A 106 -20.13 -10.25 6.09
CA ASN A 106 -21.58 -10.42 6.24
C ASN A 106 -22.00 -11.34 7.41
N GLY A 107 -21.05 -12.03 8.04
CA GLY A 107 -21.31 -13.01 9.10
C GLY A 107 -21.08 -12.49 10.51
N ALA A 108 -21.23 -13.37 11.51
CA ALA A 108 -21.13 -13.02 12.93
C ALA A 108 -19.80 -12.40 13.34
N MET A 109 -18.69 -12.77 12.68
CA MET A 109 -17.38 -12.16 12.95
C MET A 109 -17.30 -10.69 12.56
N ARG A 110 -18.20 -10.18 11.69
CA ARG A 110 -18.22 -8.75 11.36
C ARG A 110 -18.44 -7.91 12.62
N GLU A 111 -19.41 -8.29 13.45
CA GLU A 111 -19.71 -7.55 14.69
C GLU A 111 -18.56 -7.61 15.68
N GLU A 112 -17.87 -8.74 15.78
CA GLU A 112 -16.68 -8.90 16.64
C GLU A 112 -15.55 -7.98 16.15
N ILE A 113 -15.30 -7.93 14.84
CA ILE A 113 -14.30 -7.05 14.22
C ILE A 113 -14.61 -5.59 14.55
N GLU A 114 -15.84 -5.13 14.31
CA GLU A 114 -16.24 -3.74 14.55
C GLU A 114 -16.19 -3.36 16.04
N LYS A 115 -16.61 -4.25 16.94
CA LYS A 115 -16.51 -4.04 18.40
C LYS A 115 -15.07 -3.86 18.87
N ASN A 116 -14.10 -4.43 18.16
CA ASN A 116 -12.67 -4.27 18.43
C ASN A 116 -12.02 -3.15 17.58
N GLY A 117 -12.82 -2.26 16.99
CA GLY A 117 -12.35 -1.08 16.26
C GLY A 117 -12.16 -1.28 14.76
N GLY A 118 -12.51 -2.45 14.21
CA GLY A 118 -12.40 -2.74 12.79
C GLY A 118 -10.98 -3.13 12.33
N ILE A 119 -10.85 -3.55 11.07
CA ILE A 119 -9.55 -3.91 10.49
C ILE A 119 -8.77 -2.63 10.15
N LYS A 120 -7.64 -2.41 10.82
CA LYS A 120 -6.82 -1.20 10.63
C LYS A 120 -5.83 -1.31 9.47
N LEU A 121 -5.37 -2.51 9.18
CA LEU A 121 -4.36 -2.75 8.15
C LEU A 121 -4.66 -4.04 7.41
N ILE A 122 -4.61 -3.97 6.08
CA ILE A 122 -4.60 -5.14 5.21
C ILE A 122 -3.29 -5.13 4.44
N TYR A 123 -2.56 -6.25 4.49
CA TYR A 123 -1.42 -6.50 3.61
C TYR A 123 -1.72 -7.72 2.77
N ILE A 124 -1.55 -7.60 1.45
CA ILE A 124 -1.70 -8.72 0.54
C ILE A 124 -0.54 -8.79 -0.44
N ASP A 125 -0.17 -10.03 -0.78
CA ASP A 125 0.84 -10.37 -1.76
C ASP A 125 0.22 -11.40 -2.74
N PRO A 126 -0.69 -10.96 -3.63
CA PRO A 126 -1.41 -11.87 -4.49
C PRO A 126 -0.45 -12.53 -5.50
N PRO A 127 -0.73 -13.75 -6.00
CA PRO A 127 0.17 -14.41 -6.94
C PRO A 127 0.24 -13.62 -8.25
N PHE A 128 1.43 -13.15 -8.61
CA PHE A 128 1.67 -12.48 -9.89
C PHE A 128 2.08 -13.54 -10.90
N ASP A 129 1.18 -14.07 -11.73
CA ASP A 129 1.42 -14.76 -13.03
C ASP A 129 2.83 -15.40 -13.25
N VAL A 130 3.41 -16.12 -12.28
CA VAL A 130 4.84 -16.47 -12.33
C VAL A 130 5.08 -17.76 -13.11
N GLY A 131 4.04 -18.40 -13.63
CA GLY A 131 4.12 -19.77 -14.15
C GLY A 131 4.70 -20.76 -13.13
N ALA A 132 4.70 -20.40 -11.84
CA ALA A 132 5.29 -21.18 -10.77
C ALA A 132 4.30 -22.23 -10.28
N ASP A 133 4.82 -23.41 -9.96
CA ASP A 133 4.06 -24.47 -9.29
C ASP A 133 3.89 -24.10 -7.81
N PHE A 134 2.65 -23.86 -7.39
CA PHE A 134 2.28 -23.56 -6.00
C PHE A 134 1.85 -24.81 -5.22
N SER A 135 2.08 -26.00 -5.76
CA SER A 135 1.98 -27.21 -4.96
C SER A 135 3.08 -27.22 -3.89
N MET A 136 2.70 -27.58 -2.67
CA MET A 136 3.64 -27.66 -1.56
C MET A 136 3.40 -28.95 -0.79
N ASP A 137 4.46 -29.72 -0.62
CA ASP A 137 4.46 -30.89 0.26
C ASP A 137 4.56 -30.42 1.71
N ILE A 138 3.51 -30.73 2.48
CA ILE A 138 3.43 -30.44 3.91
C ILE A 138 3.67 -31.77 4.64
N GLU A 139 4.70 -31.82 5.48
CA GLU A 139 4.90 -32.94 6.39
C GLU A 139 3.92 -32.83 7.56
N ILE A 140 3.09 -33.86 7.72
CA ILE A 140 2.11 -34.00 8.78
C ILE A 140 2.55 -35.18 9.66
N GLY A 141 2.90 -34.88 10.90
CA GLY A 141 3.36 -35.87 11.88
C GLY A 141 4.32 -35.27 12.88
N ASP A 142 4.55 -35.97 13.99
CA ASP A 142 5.57 -35.58 14.97
C ASP A 142 6.93 -36.13 14.51
N PRO A 143 7.93 -35.29 14.20
CA PRO A 143 9.27 -35.73 13.78
C PRO A 143 9.93 -36.71 14.77
N ALA A 144 9.55 -36.66 16.06
CA ALA A 144 10.09 -37.56 17.08
C ALA A 144 9.44 -38.96 17.08
N SER A 145 8.27 -39.11 16.46
CA SER A 145 7.49 -40.36 16.44
C SER A 145 7.87 -41.31 15.30
N GLY A 146 8.66 -40.85 14.33
CA GLY A 146 9.09 -41.64 13.17
C GLY A 146 8.00 -41.88 12.12
N THR A 147 6.77 -41.37 12.34
CA THR A 147 5.67 -41.36 11.38
C THR A 147 5.46 -39.94 10.86
N SER A 148 6.03 -39.64 9.69
CA SER A 148 5.73 -38.44 8.92
C SER A 148 4.97 -38.84 7.66
N ASP A 149 3.71 -38.41 7.55
CA ASP A 149 2.96 -38.50 6.29
C ASP A 149 3.16 -37.20 5.51
N THR A 150 3.34 -37.29 4.20
CA THR A 150 3.45 -36.12 3.33
C THR A 150 2.10 -35.84 2.67
N PHE A 151 1.54 -34.65 2.90
CA PHE A 151 0.35 -34.17 2.22
C PHE A 151 0.72 -33.10 1.20
N THR A 152 0.54 -33.38 -0.08
CA THR A 152 0.71 -32.38 -1.13
C THR A 152 -0.50 -31.45 -1.16
N LYS A 153 -0.32 -30.20 -0.69
CA LYS A 153 -1.29 -29.12 -0.92
C LYS A 153 -1.35 -28.87 -2.43
N ARG A 154 -2.48 -29.19 -3.04
CA ARG A 154 -2.74 -28.84 -4.44
C ARG A 154 -2.96 -27.33 -4.58
N PRO A 155 -2.65 -26.75 -5.74
CA PRO A 155 -3.00 -25.37 -6.04
C PRO A 155 -4.49 -25.15 -5.77
N ASN A 156 -4.83 -24.08 -5.06
CA ASN A 156 -6.24 -23.70 -4.94
C ASN A 156 -6.75 -23.14 -6.29
N VAL A 157 -8.06 -22.97 -6.42
CA VAL A 157 -8.70 -22.45 -7.66
C VAL A 157 -8.09 -21.12 -8.11
N LEU A 158 -7.54 -20.31 -7.18
CA LEU A 158 -6.85 -19.06 -7.47
C LEU A 158 -5.52 -19.27 -8.19
N GLU A 159 -4.67 -20.11 -7.59
CA GLU A 159 -3.36 -20.49 -8.09
C GLU A 159 -3.53 -21.24 -9.42
N GLU A 160 -4.57 -22.06 -9.53
CA GLU A 160 -4.93 -22.78 -10.75
C GLU A 160 -5.49 -21.86 -11.84
N LEU A 161 -6.37 -20.89 -11.55
CA LEU A 161 -6.85 -19.91 -12.54
C LEU A 161 -5.73 -18.98 -13.03
N ALA A 162 -4.84 -18.57 -12.13
CA ALA A 162 -3.65 -17.79 -12.47
C ALA A 162 -2.62 -18.60 -13.29
N TYR A 163 -2.70 -19.93 -13.28
CA TYR A 163 -1.79 -20.85 -13.96
C TYR A 163 -2.34 -21.46 -15.26
N ARG A 164 -3.59 -21.93 -15.26
CA ARG A 164 -4.24 -22.64 -16.38
C ARG A 164 -4.85 -21.72 -17.42
N ASP A 165 -5.31 -20.52 -17.05
CA ASP A 165 -6.00 -19.59 -18.00
C ASP A 165 -5.07 -18.49 -18.56
N THR A 166 -3.79 -18.50 -18.17
CA THR A 166 -2.73 -17.61 -18.68
C THR A 166 -2.13 -18.05 -20.01
N TRP A 167 -2.54 -19.20 -20.55
CA TRP A 167 -2.21 -19.61 -21.92
C TRP A 167 -3.11 -18.99 -23.01
N GLY A 168 -4.03 -18.07 -22.64
CA GLY A 168 -4.82 -17.34 -23.65
C GLY A 168 -5.57 -16.09 -23.23
N LYS A 169 -5.83 -15.83 -21.93
CA LYS A 169 -6.63 -14.67 -21.47
C LYS A 169 -5.88 -13.53 -20.77
N GLY A 170 -4.57 -13.66 -20.55
CA GLY A 170 -3.72 -12.55 -20.10
C GLY A 170 -4.13 -11.92 -18.76
N ALA A 171 -3.90 -10.61 -18.62
CA ALA A 171 -4.14 -9.83 -17.40
C ALA A 171 -5.60 -9.85 -16.90
N ASP A 172 -6.56 -10.10 -17.79
CA ASP A 172 -8.00 -10.01 -17.51
C ASP A 172 -8.45 -10.99 -16.42
N SER A 173 -7.92 -12.21 -16.40
CA SER A 173 -8.28 -13.24 -15.41
C SER A 173 -7.79 -12.87 -14.01
N PHE A 174 -6.56 -12.35 -13.91
CA PHE A 174 -5.98 -11.85 -12.67
C PHE A 174 -6.76 -10.63 -12.16
N ILE A 175 -7.05 -9.67 -13.03
CA ILE A 175 -7.80 -8.46 -12.69
C ILE A 175 -9.20 -8.84 -12.20
N ALA A 176 -9.93 -9.69 -12.91
CA ALA A 176 -11.25 -10.16 -12.51
C ALA A 176 -11.22 -10.85 -11.14
N MET A 177 -10.19 -11.67 -10.90
CA MET A 177 -10.00 -12.37 -9.63
C MET A 177 -9.74 -11.41 -8.46
N ILE A 178 -8.85 -10.43 -8.64
CA ILE A 178 -8.43 -9.54 -7.54
C ILE A 178 -9.42 -8.41 -7.29
N TYR A 179 -10.14 -7.95 -8.33
CA TYR A 179 -11.10 -6.84 -8.25
C TYR A 179 -12.18 -7.08 -7.19
N GLU A 180 -12.87 -8.23 -7.25
CA GLU A 180 -13.93 -8.58 -6.29
C GLU A 180 -13.40 -8.65 -4.84
N ARG A 181 -12.18 -9.18 -4.67
CA ARG A 181 -11.53 -9.30 -3.36
C ARG A 181 -11.16 -7.94 -2.79
N LEU A 182 -10.66 -7.03 -3.62
CA LEU A 182 -10.32 -5.68 -3.20
C LEU A 182 -11.58 -4.89 -2.78
N ILE A 183 -12.72 -5.10 -3.44
CA ILE A 183 -14.00 -4.51 -2.98
C ILE A 183 -14.37 -5.05 -1.60
N LEU A 184 -14.31 -6.37 -1.39
CA LEU A 184 -14.58 -6.98 -0.08
C LEU A 184 -13.62 -6.46 1.00
N MET A 185 -12.33 -6.34 0.68
CA MET A 185 -11.30 -5.82 1.59
C MET A 185 -11.56 -4.36 1.96
N ARG A 186 -11.95 -3.51 0.99
CA ARG A 186 -12.33 -2.11 1.27
C ARG A 186 -13.51 -2.03 2.23
N ASP A 187 -14.53 -2.87 2.04
CA ASP A 187 -15.73 -2.88 2.88
C ASP A 187 -15.49 -3.40 4.30
N LEU A 188 -14.44 -4.21 4.47
CA LEU A 188 -13.96 -4.75 5.75
C LEU A 188 -13.01 -3.81 6.50
N LEU A 189 -12.26 -2.99 5.76
CA LEU A 189 -11.30 -2.05 6.31
C LEU A 189 -12.03 -0.98 7.13
N ALA A 190 -11.47 -0.57 8.27
CA ALA A 190 -11.98 0.53 9.08
C ALA A 190 -11.78 1.88 8.37
N GLU A 191 -12.54 2.91 8.74
CA GLU A 191 -12.41 4.27 8.15
C GLU A 191 -11.02 4.86 8.33
N ASP A 192 -10.36 4.53 9.43
CA ASP A 192 -8.99 4.93 9.76
C ASP A 192 -7.93 3.91 9.28
N GLY A 193 -8.34 2.95 8.44
CA GLY A 193 -7.48 1.87 7.97
C GLY A 193 -6.79 2.12 6.64
N SER A 194 -5.76 1.31 6.36
CA SER A 194 -4.99 1.32 5.11
C SER A 194 -4.74 -0.08 4.55
N ILE A 195 -4.53 -0.16 3.24
CA ILE A 195 -4.19 -1.39 2.53
C ILE A 195 -2.85 -1.24 1.81
N TYR A 196 -2.04 -2.29 1.89
CA TYR A 196 -0.75 -2.46 1.23
C TYR A 196 -0.85 -3.62 0.26
N VAL A 197 -0.73 -3.34 -1.03
CA VAL A 197 -0.80 -4.35 -2.09
C VAL A 197 0.57 -4.49 -2.72
N HIS A 198 1.26 -5.59 -2.40
CA HIS A 198 2.53 -5.93 -3.03
C HIS A 198 2.27 -6.42 -4.47
N CYS A 199 3.16 -6.07 -5.40
CA CYS A 199 3.10 -6.49 -6.79
C CYS A 199 4.40 -6.29 -7.55
N ASP A 200 4.62 -7.12 -8.57
CA ASP A 200 5.70 -6.89 -9.52
C ASP A 200 5.28 -5.92 -10.65
N TRP A 201 6.26 -5.59 -11.49
CA TRP A 201 6.14 -4.63 -12.59
C TRP A 201 5.10 -5.00 -13.66
N ARG A 202 4.64 -6.27 -13.74
CA ARG A 202 3.73 -6.73 -14.80
C ARG A 202 2.28 -6.34 -14.52
N VAL A 203 1.92 -6.27 -13.24
CA VAL A 203 0.54 -5.99 -12.82
C VAL A 203 0.40 -4.70 -12.00
N SER A 204 1.50 -4.04 -11.65
CA SER A 204 1.48 -2.82 -10.83
C SER A 204 0.61 -1.70 -11.43
N SER A 205 0.66 -1.50 -12.76
CA SER A 205 -0.16 -0.52 -13.45
C SER A 205 -1.66 -0.86 -13.41
N TYR A 206 -2.03 -2.12 -13.64
CA TYR A 206 -3.41 -2.57 -13.57
C TYR A 206 -3.97 -2.48 -12.14
N LEU A 207 -3.21 -2.96 -11.15
CA LEU A 207 -3.61 -2.87 -9.75
C LEU A 207 -3.76 -1.43 -9.28
N ARG A 208 -2.90 -0.53 -9.77
CA ARG A 208 -3.01 0.90 -9.47
C ARG A 208 -4.34 1.50 -9.95
N LEU A 209 -4.75 1.16 -11.17
CA LEU A 209 -6.04 1.61 -11.73
C LEU A 209 -7.21 1.01 -10.97
N VAL A 210 -7.18 -0.31 -10.71
CA VAL A 210 -8.23 -1.02 -9.94
C VAL A 210 -8.39 -0.43 -8.53
N LEU A 211 -7.28 -0.24 -7.81
CA LEU A 211 -7.32 0.36 -6.47
C LEU A 211 -7.83 1.80 -6.50
N THR A 212 -7.48 2.57 -7.53
CA THR A 212 -8.00 3.94 -7.70
C THR A 212 -9.51 3.94 -7.94
N GLU A 213 -10.03 2.99 -8.72
CA GLU A 213 -11.47 2.83 -8.91
C GLU A 213 -12.19 2.45 -7.61
N ILE A 214 -11.60 1.57 -6.81
CA ILE A 214 -12.21 1.04 -5.58
C ILE A 214 -12.11 2.03 -4.41
N PHE A 215 -10.94 2.62 -4.18
CA PHE A 215 -10.65 3.51 -3.04
C PHE A 215 -10.79 5.00 -3.38
N GLY A 216 -10.94 5.35 -4.66
CA GLY A 216 -10.95 6.72 -5.15
C GLY A 216 -9.55 7.30 -5.35
N GLU A 217 -9.46 8.37 -6.15
CA GLU A 217 -8.19 9.06 -6.45
C GLU A 217 -7.49 9.58 -5.19
N ASN A 218 -8.25 10.17 -4.27
CA ASN A 218 -7.74 10.70 -3.00
C ASN A 218 -7.35 9.59 -2.00
N GLY A 219 -7.70 8.34 -2.30
CA GLY A 219 -7.32 7.17 -1.53
C GLY A 219 -5.87 6.75 -1.76
N PHE A 220 -5.25 7.12 -2.88
CA PHE A 220 -3.84 6.80 -3.12
C PHE A 220 -2.93 7.61 -2.18
N VAL A 221 -2.06 6.92 -1.45
CA VAL A 221 -1.11 7.56 -0.53
C VAL A 221 0.29 7.59 -1.14
N ASN A 222 0.85 6.42 -1.44
CA ASN A 222 2.20 6.32 -1.98
C ASN A 222 2.49 4.96 -2.64
N GLU A 223 3.62 4.90 -3.33
CA GLU A 223 4.26 3.69 -3.82
C GLU A 223 5.54 3.43 -3.04
N ILE A 224 5.66 2.25 -2.45
CA ILE A 224 6.87 1.81 -1.75
C ILE A 224 7.63 0.86 -2.67
N ILE A 225 8.86 1.22 -3.02
CA ILE A 225 9.72 0.37 -3.86
C ILE A 225 10.43 -0.64 -2.97
N TRP A 226 10.04 -1.90 -3.08
CA TRP A 226 10.66 -3.02 -2.39
C TRP A 226 11.83 -3.56 -3.20
N ARG A 227 13.05 -3.50 -2.66
CA ARG A 227 14.25 -4.04 -3.32
C ARG A 227 14.48 -5.49 -2.89
N ARG A 228 14.25 -6.44 -3.78
CA ARG A 228 14.47 -7.88 -3.55
C ARG A 228 15.94 -8.24 -3.33
N ARG A 229 16.86 -7.61 -4.07
CA ARG A 229 18.29 -7.99 -4.10
C ARG A 229 19.22 -6.78 -4.18
N GLY A 230 20.42 -6.94 -3.61
CA GLY A 230 21.48 -5.94 -3.63
C GLY A 230 22.09 -5.64 -5.00
N GLY A 231 21.87 -6.47 -6.03
CA GLY A 231 22.35 -6.20 -7.39
C GLY A 231 21.56 -6.97 -8.43
N ALA A 232 21.53 -6.44 -9.65
CA ALA A 232 21.08 -7.19 -10.82
C ALA A 232 22.21 -8.13 -11.26
N LEU A 233 21.90 -9.40 -11.55
CA LEU A 233 22.84 -10.24 -12.29
C LEU A 233 23.08 -9.56 -13.66
N ASN A 234 24.34 -9.55 -14.13
CA ASN A 234 24.70 -8.96 -15.41
C ASN A 234 23.97 -9.69 -16.54
N ASN A 235 22.80 -9.18 -16.91
CA ASN A 235 22.02 -9.70 -18.01
C ASN A 235 22.28 -8.79 -19.22
N PHE A 236 23.06 -9.26 -20.19
CA PHE A 236 23.43 -8.46 -21.37
C PHE A 236 22.25 -8.14 -22.30
N LYS A 237 21.06 -8.71 -22.04
CA LYS A 237 19.87 -8.60 -22.89
C LYS A 237 18.70 -7.85 -22.23
N SER A 238 18.75 -7.53 -20.94
CA SER A 238 17.66 -6.85 -20.25
C SER A 238 18.11 -6.17 -18.96
N LEU A 239 17.32 -5.20 -18.48
CA LEU A 239 17.49 -4.66 -17.14
C LEU A 239 17.08 -5.72 -16.11
N GLY A 240 17.85 -5.82 -15.02
CA GLY A 240 17.51 -6.73 -13.93
C GLY A 240 16.29 -6.23 -13.16
N ALA A 241 15.24 -7.05 -13.11
CA ALA A 241 14.10 -6.82 -12.23
C ALA A 241 14.51 -7.16 -10.78
N ILE A 242 15.00 -6.16 -10.05
CA ILE A 242 15.44 -6.29 -8.65
C ILE A 242 14.49 -5.63 -7.66
N THR A 243 13.44 -4.99 -8.17
CA THR A 243 12.44 -4.29 -7.37
C THR A 243 11.06 -4.85 -7.65
N ASP A 244 10.21 -4.72 -6.63
CA ASP A 244 8.78 -4.87 -6.66
C ASP A 244 8.16 -3.60 -6.06
N THR A 245 6.86 -3.46 -6.22
CA THR A 245 6.08 -2.29 -5.84
C THR A 245 5.07 -2.67 -4.78
N ILE A 246 4.98 -1.90 -3.69
CA ILE A 246 3.88 -1.99 -2.72
C ILE A 246 3.04 -0.72 -2.84
N LEU A 247 1.81 -0.87 -3.32
CA LEU A 247 0.84 0.22 -3.44
C LEU A 247 0.15 0.44 -2.10
N LEU A 248 0.21 1.68 -1.59
CA LEU A 248 -0.45 2.08 -0.35
C LEU A 248 -1.69 2.92 -0.64
N TYR A 249 -2.83 2.44 -0.15
CA TYR A 249 -4.11 3.14 -0.20
C TYR A 249 -4.71 3.28 1.20
N ARG A 250 -5.43 4.38 1.42
CA ARG A 250 -6.25 4.63 2.62
C ARG A 250 -7.72 4.48 2.31
N LYS A 251 -8.52 4.08 3.29
CA LYS A 251 -9.99 4.03 3.13
C LYS A 251 -10.62 5.41 3.07
N SER A 252 -10.18 6.29 3.96
CA SER A 252 -10.69 7.66 4.08
C SER A 252 -9.57 8.62 4.50
N ASP A 253 -9.88 9.92 4.54
CA ASP A 253 -8.97 10.95 5.05
C ASP A 253 -8.62 10.79 6.54
N ASN A 254 -9.37 9.97 7.29
CA ASN A 254 -9.12 9.70 8.71
C ASN A 254 -8.05 8.63 8.95
N ALA A 255 -7.48 8.03 7.90
CA ALA A 255 -6.46 7.00 8.05
C ALA A 255 -5.23 7.54 8.76
N PHE A 256 -4.81 6.84 9.82
CA PHE A 256 -3.57 7.18 10.52
C PHE A 256 -2.38 6.53 9.82
N PHE A 257 -1.30 7.29 9.67
CA PHE A 257 -0.04 6.79 9.17
C PHE A 257 0.98 6.82 10.30
N ASN A 258 1.58 5.66 10.60
CA ASN A 258 2.69 5.58 11.54
C ASN A 258 3.97 5.99 10.81
N PRO A 259 4.58 7.15 11.15
CA PRO A 259 5.82 7.57 10.50
C PRO A 259 6.89 6.51 10.75
N LEU A 260 7.57 6.10 9.68
CA LEU A 260 8.76 5.28 9.81
C LEU A 260 9.78 6.07 10.63
N LYS A 261 10.03 5.62 11.87
CA LYS A 261 11.18 6.11 12.62
C LYS A 261 12.42 5.62 11.87
N SER A 262 13.38 6.53 11.67
CA SER A 262 14.69 6.13 11.14
C SER A 262 15.20 4.94 11.96
N LYS A 263 15.71 3.91 11.29
CA LYS A 263 16.36 2.79 12.00
C LYS A 263 17.38 3.38 12.98
N ASP A 264 17.52 2.78 14.16
CA ASP A 264 18.64 3.02 15.09
C ASP A 264 19.96 2.47 14.50
N SER A 265 20.21 2.70 13.21
CA SER A 265 21.48 2.39 12.59
C SER A 265 22.49 3.46 13.00
N GLU A 266 23.75 3.06 13.15
CA GLU A 266 24.79 4.01 13.54
C GLU A 266 24.99 5.10 12.47
N GLU A 267 24.71 4.79 11.20
CA GLU A 267 24.73 5.79 10.12
C GLU A 267 23.61 6.82 10.29
N ALA A 268 22.41 6.40 10.67
CA ALA A 268 21.30 7.31 10.93
C ALA A 268 21.57 8.17 12.18
N LYS A 269 22.10 7.58 13.26
CA LYS A 269 22.49 8.32 14.47
C LYS A 269 23.62 9.30 14.19
N GLN A 270 24.62 8.90 13.42
CA GLN A 270 25.73 9.76 13.01
C GLN A 270 25.23 10.91 12.13
N TYR A 271 24.38 10.63 11.15
CA TYR A 271 23.75 11.65 10.31
C TYR A 271 22.94 12.65 11.13
N ILE A 272 22.14 12.17 12.09
CA ILE A 272 21.36 13.03 12.98
C ILE A 272 22.29 13.90 13.83
N LYS A 273 23.32 13.30 14.46
CA LYS A 273 24.28 14.01 15.32
C LYS A 273 25.10 15.05 14.57
N GLU A 274 25.47 14.80 13.32
CA GLU A 274 26.24 15.73 12.50
C GLU A 274 25.39 16.89 11.98
N ARG A 275 24.10 16.63 11.69
CA ARG A 275 23.26 17.59 10.96
C ARG A 275 22.29 18.36 11.84
N PHE A 276 21.80 17.76 12.92
CA PHE A 276 20.83 18.33 13.87
C PHE A 276 21.55 18.67 15.17
N VAL A 277 22.19 19.83 15.20
CA VAL A 277 23.09 20.27 16.30
C VAL A 277 22.60 21.51 17.03
N TYR A 278 21.55 22.16 16.54
CA TYR A 278 21.03 23.39 17.12
C TYR A 278 19.82 23.08 18.00
N ASP A 279 19.77 23.74 19.16
CA ASP A 279 18.69 23.65 20.14
C ASP A 279 18.23 25.09 20.44
N ASP A 280 16.92 25.34 20.42
CA ASP A 280 16.30 26.61 20.76
C ASP A 280 15.57 26.58 22.12
N GLY A 281 15.75 25.50 22.89
CA GLY A 281 15.20 25.32 24.22
C GLY A 281 13.87 24.57 24.27
N ASP A 282 13.35 24.09 23.13
CA ASP A 282 12.10 23.30 23.06
C ASP A 282 12.31 21.79 23.26
N GLY A 283 13.57 21.35 23.36
CA GLY A 283 13.99 19.96 23.53
C GLY A 283 14.13 19.16 22.22
N ARG A 284 14.04 19.80 21.05
CA ARG A 284 14.28 19.18 19.73
C ARG A 284 15.50 19.79 19.05
N LEU A 285 16.40 18.92 18.61
CA LEU A 285 17.54 19.33 17.79
C LEU A 285 17.09 19.60 16.34
N TYR A 286 17.62 20.65 15.73
CA TYR A 286 17.33 21.02 14.35
C TYR A 286 18.60 21.30 13.53
N SER A 287 18.44 21.26 12.20
CA SER A 287 19.45 21.72 11.22
C SER A 287 19.09 23.11 10.69
N ARG A 288 20.10 23.90 10.36
CA ARG A 288 19.94 25.19 9.67
C ARG A 288 20.30 25.01 8.21
N ASP A 289 19.31 25.02 7.34
CA ASP A 289 19.52 24.82 5.90
C ASP A 289 19.65 26.16 5.16
N PRO A 290 20.60 26.31 4.23
CA PRO A 290 20.72 27.50 3.40
C PRO A 290 19.47 27.78 2.58
N ILE A 291 19.01 29.03 2.53
CA ILE A 291 17.81 29.41 1.75
C ILE A 291 18.13 29.62 0.27
N THR A 292 18.46 28.56 -0.45
CA THR A 292 18.84 28.62 -1.88
C THR A 292 17.68 28.23 -2.81
N ASN A 293 17.53 28.92 -3.95
CA ASN A 293 16.59 28.52 -5.00
C ASN A 293 16.98 27.15 -5.59
N PRO A 294 16.10 26.13 -5.58
CA PRO A 294 16.39 24.80 -6.13
C PRO A 294 16.36 24.76 -7.67
N SER A 295 15.94 25.83 -8.34
CA SER A 295 15.88 25.93 -9.81
C SER A 295 17.21 25.54 -10.47
N SER A 296 17.16 25.07 -11.73
CA SER A 296 18.35 24.84 -12.55
C SER A 296 18.94 26.15 -13.08
N THR A 297 18.11 27.18 -13.28
CA THR A 297 18.48 28.49 -13.84
C THR A 297 18.18 29.64 -12.86
N PRO A 298 18.84 30.80 -13.02
CA PRO A 298 18.57 31.97 -12.18
C PRO A 298 17.15 32.50 -12.33
N THR A 299 16.47 32.72 -11.21
CA THR A 299 15.15 33.34 -11.17
C THR A 299 15.32 34.81 -10.79
N GLN A 300 15.17 35.71 -11.76
CA GLN A 300 15.52 37.13 -11.61
C GLN A 300 14.80 37.81 -10.42
N SER A 301 13.53 37.45 -10.18
CA SER A 301 12.73 37.99 -9.05
C SER A 301 13.23 37.54 -7.67
N LEU A 302 14.10 36.53 -7.61
CA LEU A 302 14.69 35.98 -6.39
C LEU A 302 16.14 36.41 -6.17
N ILE A 303 16.70 37.21 -7.08
CA ILE A 303 18.06 37.76 -7.00
C ILE A 303 17.98 39.16 -6.41
N TYR A 304 18.14 39.25 -5.10
CA TYR A 304 18.16 40.51 -4.38
C TYR A 304 19.14 40.44 -3.20
N GLU A 305 19.74 41.56 -2.82
CA GLU A 305 20.52 41.62 -1.59
C GLU A 305 19.61 41.82 -0.38
N TYR A 306 19.98 41.23 0.75
CA TYR A 306 19.21 41.36 1.99
C TYR A 306 20.15 41.49 3.19
N LYS A 307 20.03 42.57 3.98
CA LYS A 307 20.88 42.83 5.19
C LYS A 307 22.39 42.62 4.97
N GLY A 308 22.88 42.97 3.77
CA GLY A 308 24.28 42.82 3.36
C GLY A 308 24.70 41.42 2.90
N TYR A 309 23.77 40.47 2.79
CA TYR A 309 24.00 39.14 2.20
C TYR A 309 23.71 39.17 0.70
N LYS A 310 24.66 38.66 -0.08
CA LYS A 310 24.50 38.51 -1.53
C LYS A 310 23.66 37.28 -1.87
N PRO A 311 22.79 37.36 -2.89
CA PRO A 311 22.00 36.22 -3.31
C PRO A 311 22.88 35.09 -3.84
N PRO A 312 22.44 33.83 -3.72
CA PRO A 312 22.99 32.73 -4.51
C PRO A 312 22.89 33.02 -6.00
N ALA A 313 23.73 32.37 -6.81
CA ALA A 313 23.73 32.55 -8.27
C ALA A 313 22.35 32.35 -8.91
N LYS A 314 21.51 31.50 -8.30
CA LYS A 314 20.16 31.19 -8.79
C LYS A 314 19.04 31.98 -8.11
N GLY A 315 19.38 32.84 -7.14
CA GLY A 315 18.46 33.52 -6.25
C GLY A 315 18.22 32.80 -4.92
N TRP A 316 17.52 33.50 -4.02
CA TRP A 316 17.04 32.96 -2.75
C TRP A 316 15.86 31.99 -2.95
N ALA A 317 15.55 31.19 -1.93
CA ALA A 317 14.43 30.24 -1.99
C ALA A 317 13.04 30.90 -2.14
N PHE A 318 12.89 32.18 -1.80
CA PHE A 318 11.60 32.88 -1.80
C PHE A 318 11.75 34.37 -2.09
N SER A 319 10.63 35.05 -2.37
CA SER A 319 10.59 36.47 -2.71
C SER A 319 11.05 37.38 -1.56
N LEU A 320 11.40 38.63 -1.88
CA LEU A 320 11.80 39.62 -0.88
C LEU A 320 10.72 39.86 0.18
N GLU A 321 9.45 39.77 -0.19
CA GLU A 321 8.33 39.89 0.75
C GLU A 321 8.33 38.74 1.77
N THR A 322 8.45 37.50 1.30
CA THR A 322 8.54 36.32 2.18
C THR A 322 9.79 36.37 3.05
N MET A 323 10.93 36.84 2.52
CA MET A 323 12.16 37.05 3.29
C MET A 323 11.95 37.99 4.46
N LYS A 324 11.32 39.15 4.22
CA LYS A 324 11.01 40.13 5.28
C LYS A 324 10.06 39.54 6.32
N LYS A 325 9.06 38.78 5.88
CA LYS A 325 8.11 38.11 6.79
C LYS A 325 8.81 37.08 7.67
N TRP A 326 9.67 36.24 7.10
CA TRP A 326 10.37 35.20 7.86
C TRP A 326 11.43 35.77 8.82
N ASP A 327 12.06 36.88 8.43
CA ASP A 327 12.94 37.65 9.32
C ASP A 327 12.16 38.20 10.52
N ALA A 328 11.00 38.82 10.29
CA ALA A 328 10.12 39.31 11.35
C ALA A 328 9.59 38.19 12.26
N ASP A 329 9.29 37.03 11.69
CA ASP A 329 8.83 35.84 12.41
C ASP A 329 9.97 35.10 13.18
N GLY A 330 11.23 35.57 13.08
CA GLY A 330 12.37 34.90 13.71
C GLY A 330 12.75 33.56 13.08
N LYS A 331 12.32 33.28 11.85
CA LYS A 331 12.54 32.02 11.12
C LYS A 331 13.86 31.97 10.35
N LEU A 332 14.69 33.01 10.46
CA LEU A 332 15.94 33.12 9.72
C LEU A 332 17.13 33.28 10.67
N TYR A 333 18.17 32.51 10.39
CA TYR A 333 19.49 32.67 10.99
C TYR A 333 20.39 33.44 10.03
N PHE A 334 21.02 34.50 10.55
CA PHE A 334 21.96 35.35 9.83
C PHE A 334 23.38 35.06 10.32
N PRO A 335 24.22 34.34 9.55
CA PRO A 335 25.60 34.09 9.94
C PRO A 335 26.39 35.40 10.09
N PRO A 336 27.26 35.56 11.10
CA PRO A 336 28.05 36.78 11.27
C PRO A 336 28.87 37.16 10.03
N ASP A 337 29.42 36.15 9.35
CA ASP A 337 30.12 36.28 8.08
C ASP A 337 29.14 36.45 6.90
N LYS A 338 29.20 37.61 6.26
CA LYS A 338 28.32 38.01 5.15
C LYS A 338 28.58 37.25 3.84
N THR A 339 29.68 36.50 3.74
CA THR A 339 29.94 35.62 2.60
C THR A 339 29.13 34.32 2.68
N GLN A 340 28.69 33.95 3.89
CA GLN A 340 27.86 32.78 4.12
C GLN A 340 26.40 33.04 3.75
N ARG A 341 25.63 31.96 3.62
CA ARG A 341 24.22 32.02 3.25
C ARG A 341 23.34 32.16 4.49
N ILE A 342 22.32 33.01 4.38
CA ILE A 342 21.18 33.04 5.30
C ILE A 342 20.60 31.62 5.37
N ARG A 343 20.17 31.19 6.56
CA ARG A 343 19.65 29.84 6.80
C ARG A 343 18.28 29.89 7.45
N THR A 344 17.49 28.82 7.28
CA THR A 344 16.22 28.67 7.99
C THR A 344 16.44 28.26 9.44
N ILE A 345 15.52 28.68 10.29
CA ILE A 345 15.25 28.10 11.61
C ILE A 345 13.89 27.43 11.46
N PRO A 346 13.80 26.08 11.56
CA PRO A 346 12.53 25.40 11.46
C PRO A 346 11.59 25.88 12.57
N SER A 347 10.33 26.14 12.20
CA SER A 347 9.32 26.48 13.18
C SER A 347 9.09 25.26 14.08
N PRO A 348 8.90 25.43 15.40
CA PRO A 348 8.42 24.35 16.23
C PRO A 348 7.11 23.86 15.62
N ILE A 349 7.09 22.59 15.20
CA ILE A 349 5.85 21.93 14.76
C ILE A 349 4.91 22.05 15.95
N ARG A 350 3.87 22.90 15.83
CA ARG A 350 2.80 23.02 16.84
C ARG A 350 2.31 21.60 17.11
N ARG A 351 2.40 21.20 18.38
CA ARG A 351 1.97 19.89 18.87
C ARG A 351 0.52 19.60 18.50
#